data_AF-A0A9X1AIA9-F1
#
_entry.id   AF-A0A9X1AIA9-F1
#
_cell.length_a   1.000
_cell.length_b   1.000
_cell.length_c   1.000
_cell.angle_alpha   90.00
_cell.angle_beta   90.00
_cell.angle_gamma   90.00
#
_symmetry.space_group_name_H-M   'P 1'
#
loop_
_entity.id
_entity.type
_entity.pdbx_description
1 polymer ?
#
loop_
_entity_poly.entity_id
_entity_poly.type
_entity_poly.pdbx_seq_one_letter_code
_entity_poly.pdbx_strand_id
1 'polypeptide(L)'
;MRKGRLITRLTPATCEEIQTRMLEVCQKIAEDHGLVIEGAGWRGTDTGFSFEPVFRVSIPASDGTAFNLEKDRFEFLAEHFGLAPSDFGREFRTGSERFRITGIDPKRPRYPISAERIPDRRGFKFAAENVAMLLQAKENKPGDVTLSAYTRVETCSR
;
A
#
# COMPACT_ATOMS: atom_id res chain seq x y z
N MET A 1 5.32 -7.07 -34.10
CA MET A 1 5.55 -7.38 -32.66
C MET A 1 7.06 -7.42 -32.43
N ARG A 2 7.61 -6.57 -31.55
CA ARG A 2 9.04 -6.67 -31.19
C ARG A 2 9.25 -7.97 -30.42
N LYS A 3 10.21 -8.79 -30.84
CA LYS A 3 10.62 -10.01 -30.12
C LYS A 3 11.11 -9.56 -28.74
N GLY A 4 10.37 -9.93 -27.69
CA GLY A 4 10.71 -9.57 -26.32
C GLY A 4 12.09 -10.12 -25.94
N ARG A 5 12.81 -9.40 -25.08
CA ARG A 5 14.06 -9.90 -24.49
C ARG A 5 13.79 -11.25 -23.81
N LEU A 6 14.65 -12.23 -24.04
CA LEU A 6 14.57 -13.51 -23.36
C LEU A 6 14.89 -13.31 -21.87
N ILE A 7 13.97 -13.71 -20.99
CA ILE A 7 14.12 -13.56 -19.55
C ILE A 7 14.67 -14.86 -18.99
N THR A 8 15.83 -14.78 -18.32
CA THR A 8 16.49 -15.93 -17.68
C THR A 8 16.27 -15.99 -16.18
N ARG A 9 15.84 -14.87 -15.58
CA ARG A 9 15.51 -14.77 -14.15
C ARG A 9 14.44 -13.71 -13.92
N LEU A 10 13.46 -14.04 -13.09
CA LEU A 10 12.42 -13.13 -12.66
C LEU A 10 12.93 -12.26 -11.50
N THR A 11 13.33 -11.04 -11.83
CA THR A 11 13.63 -9.99 -10.84
C THR A 11 12.36 -9.21 -10.50
N PRO A 12 12.25 -8.56 -9.33
CA PRO A 12 11.07 -7.75 -8.99
C PRO A 12 10.70 -6.73 -10.07
N ALA A 13 11.69 -6.04 -10.64
CA ALA A 13 11.45 -5.07 -11.72
C ALA A 13 10.91 -5.73 -12.99
N THR A 14 11.37 -6.95 -13.30
CA THR A 14 10.86 -7.72 -14.44
C THR A 14 9.45 -8.25 -14.19
N CYS A 15 9.15 -8.70 -12.97
CA CYS A 15 7.79 -9.11 -12.61
C CYS A 15 6.81 -7.94 -12.69
N GLU A 16 7.22 -6.76 -12.22
CA GLU A 16 6.45 -5.53 -12.34
C GLU A 16 6.16 -5.18 -13.80
N GLU A 17 7.19 -5.17 -14.65
CA GLU A 17 7.04 -4.90 -16.09
C GLU A 17 6.04 -5.88 -16.76
N ILE A 18 6.18 -7.18 -16.49
CA ILE A 18 5.29 -8.19 -17.07
C ILE A 18 3.86 -8.01 -16.54
N GLN A 19 3.69 -7.79 -15.23
CA GLN A 19 2.37 -7.59 -14.64
C GLN A 19 1.68 -6.36 -15.24
N THR A 20 2.36 -5.22 -15.36
CA THR A 20 1.78 -4.00 -15.94
C THR A 20 1.26 -4.27 -17.34
N ARG A 21 2.04 -4.95 -18.18
CA ARG A 21 1.63 -5.30 -19.54
C ARG A 21 0.48 -6.29 -19.59
N MET A 22 0.43 -7.26 -18.67
CA MET A 22 -0.71 -8.16 -18.53
C MET A 22 -1.97 -7.38 -18.12
N LEU A 23 -1.85 -6.46 -17.15
CA LEU A 23 -2.94 -5.64 -16.66
C LEU A 23 -3.55 -4.78 -17.78
N GLU A 24 -2.75 -4.13 -18.61
CA GLU A 24 -3.21 -3.33 -19.76
C GLU A 24 -4.09 -4.14 -20.73
N VAL A 25 -3.77 -5.42 -20.93
CA VAL A 25 -4.57 -6.31 -21.79
C VAL A 25 -5.84 -6.75 -21.06
N CYS A 26 -5.73 -7.12 -19.79
CA CYS A 26 -6.87 -7.54 -18.99
C CYS A 26 -7.88 -6.41 -18.75
N GLN A 27 -7.44 -5.14 -18.70
CA GLN A 27 -8.30 -3.97 -18.58
C GLN A 27 -9.31 -3.89 -19.72
N LYS A 28 -8.87 -4.09 -20.95
CA LYS A 28 -9.76 -4.07 -22.12
C LYS A 28 -10.83 -5.16 -22.03
N ILE A 29 -10.44 -6.36 -21.60
CA ILE A 29 -11.37 -7.48 -21.42
C ILE A 29 -12.38 -7.17 -20.30
N ALA A 30 -11.93 -6.56 -19.20
CA ALA A 30 -12.82 -6.20 -18.09
C ALA A 30 -13.84 -5.12 -18.51
N GLU A 31 -13.39 -4.11 -19.26
CA GLU A 31 -14.23 -3.03 -19.79
C GLU A 31 -15.35 -3.57 -20.69
N ASP A 32 -15.05 -4.53 -21.57
CA ASP A 32 -16.04 -5.19 -22.44
C ASP A 32 -17.18 -5.86 -21.65
N HIS A 33 -16.94 -6.18 -20.38
CA HIS A 33 -17.90 -6.81 -19.47
C HIS A 33 -18.42 -5.86 -18.38
N GLY A 34 -18.10 -4.55 -18.44
CA GLY A 34 -18.52 -3.57 -17.44
C GLY A 34 -17.88 -3.79 -16.06
N LEU A 35 -16.69 -4.40 -16.03
CA LEU A 35 -15.91 -4.66 -14.82
C LEU A 35 -14.71 -3.73 -14.75
N VAL A 36 -14.17 -3.55 -13.55
CA VAL A 36 -12.89 -2.88 -13.32
C VAL A 36 -11.88 -3.92 -12.85
N ILE A 37 -10.64 -3.80 -13.33
CA ILE A 37 -9.53 -4.64 -12.90
C ILE A 37 -8.36 -3.79 -12.40
N GLU A 38 -7.84 -4.16 -11.23
CA GLU A 38 -6.68 -3.53 -10.61
C GLU A 38 -5.55 -4.54 -10.41
N GLY A 39 -4.31 -4.07 -10.57
CA GLY A 39 -3.13 -4.81 -10.17
C GLY A 39 -3.01 -4.85 -8.64
N ALA A 40 -2.99 -6.05 -8.07
CA ALA A 40 -2.82 -6.29 -6.63
C ALA A 40 -1.41 -6.87 -6.31
N GLY A 41 -0.41 -6.53 -7.13
CA GLY A 41 0.97 -7.03 -6.99
C GLY A 41 1.13 -8.48 -7.44
N TRP A 42 2.16 -9.17 -6.95
CA TRP A 42 2.48 -10.54 -7.34
C TRP A 42 3.05 -11.34 -6.17
N ARG A 43 3.02 -12.68 -6.28
CA ARG A 43 3.58 -13.63 -5.30
C ARG A 43 4.68 -14.52 -5.92
N GLY A 44 5.43 -15.23 -5.09
CA GLY A 44 6.29 -16.35 -5.51
C GLY A 44 7.67 -16.00 -6.09
N THR A 45 8.16 -14.77 -5.94
CA THR A 45 9.45 -14.35 -6.53
C THR A 45 10.70 -14.77 -5.75
N ASP A 46 10.56 -15.47 -4.64
CA ASP A 46 11.65 -15.92 -3.78
C ASP A 46 12.64 -16.85 -4.50
N THR A 47 12.15 -17.63 -5.46
CA THR A 47 12.99 -18.54 -6.27
C THR A 47 13.56 -17.88 -7.54
N GLY A 48 12.95 -16.79 -8.02
CA GLY A 48 13.31 -16.12 -9.28
C GLY A 48 12.94 -16.90 -10.54
N PHE A 49 12.17 -17.98 -10.44
CA PHE A 49 11.74 -18.83 -11.56
C PHE A 49 10.23 -18.84 -11.81
N SER A 50 9.44 -18.49 -10.81
CA SER A 50 8.01 -18.24 -10.96
C SER A 50 7.62 -16.90 -10.35
N PHE A 51 6.49 -16.37 -10.81
CA PHE A 51 5.74 -15.35 -10.11
C PHE A 51 4.26 -15.52 -10.46
N GLU A 52 3.38 -15.17 -9.53
CA GLU A 52 1.94 -15.22 -9.70
C GLU A 52 1.41 -13.78 -9.66
N PRO A 53 1.07 -13.15 -10.80
CA PRO A 53 0.43 -11.85 -10.79
C PRO A 53 -0.95 -11.98 -10.13
N VAL A 54 -1.28 -11.02 -9.27
CA VAL A 54 -2.59 -10.92 -8.62
C VAL A 54 -3.33 -9.77 -9.27
N PHE A 55 -4.51 -10.06 -9.80
CA PHE A 55 -5.45 -9.07 -10.29
C PHE A 55 -6.72 -9.14 -9.46
N ARG A 56 -7.27 -7.97 -9.12
CA ARG A 56 -8.59 -7.85 -8.52
C ARG A 56 -9.56 -7.42 -9.60
N VAL A 57 -10.57 -8.23 -9.88
CA VAL A 57 -11.68 -7.87 -10.76
C VAL A 57 -12.89 -7.58 -9.88
N SER A 58 -13.55 -6.45 -10.11
CA SER A 58 -14.72 -6.03 -9.35
C SER A 58 -15.76 -5.36 -10.24
N ILE A 59 -17.00 -5.32 -9.73
CA ILE A 59 -18.03 -4.44 -10.28
C ILE A 59 -17.66 -3.01 -9.85
N PRO A 60 -17.65 -2.03 -10.77
CA PRO A 60 -17.37 -0.65 -10.40
C PRO A 60 -18.42 -0.08 -9.44
N ALA A 61 -17.98 0.86 -8.59
CA ALA A 61 -18.89 1.73 -7.87
C ALA A 61 -19.63 2.67 -8.85
N SER A 62 -20.62 3.42 -8.35
CA SER A 62 -21.41 4.33 -9.20
C SER A 62 -20.58 5.44 -9.86
N ASP A 63 -19.39 5.74 -9.34
CA ASP A 63 -18.42 6.68 -9.90
C ASP A 63 -17.42 6.04 -10.88
N GLY A 64 -17.55 4.74 -11.16
CA GLY A 64 -16.67 3.99 -12.06
C GLY A 64 -15.39 3.47 -11.41
N THR A 65 -15.15 3.74 -10.11
CA THR A 65 -13.94 3.27 -9.42
C THR A 65 -14.06 1.80 -8.99
N ALA A 66 -12.93 1.12 -8.85
CA ALA A 66 -12.89 -0.23 -8.33
C ALA A 66 -13.32 -0.25 -6.86
N PHE A 67 -14.27 -1.11 -6.53
CA PHE A 67 -14.67 -1.30 -5.14
C PHE A 67 -13.55 -2.00 -4.34
N ASN A 68 -13.05 -1.35 -3.28
CA ASN A 68 -11.95 -1.86 -2.47
C ASN A 68 -12.37 -2.06 -1.00
N LEU A 69 -13.01 -3.21 -0.75
CA LEU A 69 -13.44 -3.64 0.57
C LEU A 69 -12.37 -3.59 1.67
N GLU A 70 -11.11 -3.80 1.32
CA GLU A 70 -10.01 -3.78 2.29
C GLU A 70 -9.68 -2.35 2.71
N LYS A 71 -9.66 -1.43 1.74
CA LYS A 71 -9.50 0.02 1.99
C LYS A 71 -10.67 0.56 2.78
N ASP A 72 -11.90 0.27 2.37
CA ASP A 72 -13.11 0.76 3.03
C ASP A 72 -13.18 0.25 4.48
N ARG A 73 -12.86 -1.04 4.69
CA ARG A 73 -12.77 -1.62 6.03
C ARG A 73 -11.66 -0.97 6.85
N PHE A 74 -10.51 -0.70 6.25
CA PHE A 74 -9.41 -0.03 6.93
C PHE A 74 -9.82 1.36 7.38
N GLU A 75 -10.34 2.18 6.48
CA GLU A 75 -10.78 3.54 6.76
C GLU A 75 -11.84 3.59 7.86
N PHE A 76 -12.78 2.64 7.83
CA PHE A 76 -13.82 2.54 8.86
C PHE A 76 -13.29 2.16 10.26
N LEU A 77 -12.26 1.31 10.34
CA LEU A 77 -11.76 0.77 11.61
C LEU A 77 -10.49 1.44 12.13
N ALA A 78 -9.77 2.20 11.31
CA ALA A 78 -8.42 2.70 11.61
C ALA A 78 -8.33 3.40 12.98
N GLU A 79 -9.25 4.32 13.27
CA GLU A 79 -9.24 5.09 14.51
C GLU A 79 -9.39 4.21 15.76
N HIS A 80 -10.17 3.13 15.69
CA HIS A 80 -10.34 2.19 16.80
C HIS A 80 -9.05 1.44 17.15
N PHE A 81 -8.10 1.40 16.21
CA PHE A 81 -6.80 0.76 16.37
C PHE A 81 -5.66 1.78 16.46
N GLY A 82 -5.97 3.07 16.70
CA GLY A 82 -4.96 4.12 16.87
C GLY A 82 -4.24 4.52 15.58
N LEU A 83 -4.85 4.27 14.42
CA LEU A 83 -4.35 4.67 13.09
C LEU A 83 -5.28 5.71 12.47
N ALA A 84 -4.78 6.47 11.48
CA ALA A 84 -5.61 7.35 10.68
C ALA A 84 -6.18 6.60 9.47
N PRO A 85 -7.38 6.94 8.96
CA PRO A 85 -7.91 6.37 7.71
C PRO A 85 -6.94 6.51 6.53
N SER A 86 -6.22 7.64 6.48
CA SER A 86 -5.16 7.93 5.50
C SER A 86 -3.92 7.04 5.64
N ASP A 87 -3.84 6.18 6.66
CA ASP A 87 -2.72 5.26 6.84
C ASP A 87 -2.78 4.04 5.91
N PHE A 88 -3.92 3.80 5.24
CA PHE A 88 -4.00 2.76 4.22
C PHE A 88 -2.96 3.02 3.12
N GLY A 89 -2.14 2.02 2.81
CA GLY A 89 -1.06 2.15 1.83
C GLY A 89 0.17 2.93 2.31
N ARG A 90 0.18 3.50 3.53
CA ARG A 90 1.40 4.13 4.08
C ARG A 90 2.48 3.08 4.34
N GLU A 91 3.72 3.54 4.20
CA GLU A 91 4.91 2.73 4.45
C GLU A 91 5.54 3.02 5.81
N PHE A 92 5.87 1.97 6.55
CA PHE A 92 6.63 2.02 7.81
C PHE A 92 7.84 1.09 7.75
N ARG A 93 8.77 1.28 8.70
CA ARG A 93 10.01 0.49 8.80
C ARG A 93 10.06 -0.21 10.15
N THR A 94 10.51 -1.44 10.15
CA THR A 94 10.87 -2.17 11.38
C THR A 94 12.06 -3.07 11.08
N GLY A 95 13.07 -3.04 11.95
CA GLY A 95 14.38 -3.60 11.64
C GLY A 95 14.98 -2.99 10.37
N SER A 96 15.53 -3.83 9.49
CA SER A 96 16.08 -3.44 8.19
C SER A 96 15.03 -3.36 7.06
N GLU A 97 13.78 -3.73 7.34
CA GLU A 97 12.76 -3.98 6.33
C GLU A 97 11.75 -2.83 6.22
N ARG A 98 11.10 -2.74 5.04
CA ARG A 98 10.03 -1.77 4.75
C ARG A 98 8.73 -2.48 4.45
N PHE A 99 7.65 -1.98 5.01
CA PHE A 99 6.31 -2.56 4.88
C PHE A 99 5.30 -1.51 4.47
N ARG A 100 4.30 -1.91 3.69
CA ARG A 100 3.12 -1.12 3.31
C ARG A 100 1.89 -1.69 4.00
N ILE A 101 1.07 -0.84 4.61
CA ILE A 101 -0.19 -1.26 5.21
C ILE A 101 -1.19 -1.62 4.11
N THR A 102 -1.80 -2.80 4.20
CA THR A 102 -2.74 -3.31 3.19
C THR A 102 -4.12 -3.65 3.74
N GLY A 103 -4.32 -3.59 5.05
CA GLY A 103 -5.67 -3.72 5.61
C GLY A 103 -5.69 -3.98 7.11
N ILE A 104 -6.90 -4.20 7.60
CA ILE A 104 -7.19 -4.46 9.01
C ILE A 104 -8.20 -5.61 9.17
N ASP A 105 -7.95 -6.49 10.12
CA ASP A 105 -8.82 -7.63 10.42
C ASP A 105 -9.12 -7.71 11.93
N PRO A 106 -10.30 -7.23 12.38
CA PRO A 106 -10.66 -7.22 13.80
C PRO A 106 -10.84 -8.63 14.37
N LYS A 107 -10.94 -9.68 13.53
CA LYS A 107 -10.97 -11.08 13.99
C LYS A 107 -9.60 -11.56 14.52
N ARG A 108 -8.55 -10.74 14.41
CA ARG A 108 -7.18 -11.04 14.85
C ARG A 108 -6.76 -10.09 15.98
N PRO A 109 -7.21 -10.30 17.22
CA PRO A 109 -7.03 -9.34 18.30
C PRO A 109 -5.56 -9.01 18.59
N ARG A 110 -4.63 -9.98 18.45
CA ARG A 110 -3.20 -9.75 18.71
C ARG A 110 -2.46 -9.06 17.55
N TYR A 111 -2.89 -9.30 16.31
CA TYR A 111 -2.21 -8.81 15.11
C TYR A 111 -3.23 -8.39 14.03
N PRO A 112 -3.97 -7.30 14.27
CA PRO A 112 -5.07 -6.87 13.41
C PRO A 112 -4.58 -6.23 12.11
N ILE A 113 -3.38 -5.64 12.08
CA ILE A 113 -2.87 -4.91 10.92
C ILE A 113 -2.21 -5.88 9.95
N SER A 114 -2.66 -5.87 8.70
CA SER A 114 -2.01 -6.59 7.60
C SER A 114 -1.11 -5.63 6.81
N ALA A 115 0.10 -6.08 6.50
CA ALA A 115 1.04 -5.30 5.73
C ALA A 115 1.87 -6.18 4.80
N GLU A 116 2.35 -5.62 3.71
CA GLU A 116 3.23 -6.29 2.75
C GLU A 116 4.63 -5.74 2.82
N ARG A 117 5.63 -6.62 2.82
CA ARG A 117 7.03 -6.21 2.68
C ARG A 117 7.30 -5.71 1.27
N ILE A 118 7.93 -4.54 1.13
CA ILE A 118 8.07 -3.86 -0.16
C ILE A 118 8.85 -4.69 -1.21
N PRO A 119 10.04 -5.26 -0.90
CA PRO A 119 10.82 -6.00 -1.90
C PRO A 119 10.13 -7.21 -2.56
N ASP A 120 9.38 -8.00 -1.80
CA ASP A 120 8.86 -9.30 -2.24
C ASP A 120 7.35 -9.44 -2.07
N ARG A 121 6.66 -8.37 -1.67
CA ARG A 121 5.21 -8.30 -1.41
C ARG A 121 4.71 -9.36 -0.43
N ARG A 122 5.61 -9.95 0.37
CA ARG A 122 5.23 -10.99 1.34
C ARG A 122 4.36 -10.38 2.43
N GLY A 123 3.24 -11.03 2.74
CA GLY A 123 2.32 -10.59 3.77
C GLY A 123 2.80 -10.87 5.19
N PHE A 124 2.66 -9.87 6.07
CA PHE A 124 2.97 -9.90 7.49
C PHE A 124 1.81 -9.31 8.29
N LYS A 125 1.77 -9.64 9.59
CA LYS A 125 0.74 -9.18 10.52
C LYS A 125 1.40 -8.47 11.70
N PHE A 126 0.84 -7.35 12.10
CA PHE A 126 1.40 -6.50 13.15
C PHE A 126 0.37 -6.13 14.20
N ALA A 127 0.86 -5.89 15.42
CA ALA A 127 0.08 -5.25 16.47
C ALA A 127 -0.16 -3.79 16.08
N ALA A 128 -1.36 -3.28 16.34
CA ALA A 128 -1.75 -1.95 15.88
C ALA A 128 -0.91 -0.85 16.55
N GLU A 129 -0.67 -1.01 17.85
CA GLU A 129 0.08 -0.08 18.69
C GLU A 129 1.51 0.08 18.18
N ASN A 130 2.13 -1.01 17.77
CA ASN A 130 3.48 -0.99 17.19
C ASN A 130 3.51 -0.22 15.87
N VAL A 131 2.51 -0.41 15.00
CA VAL A 131 2.45 0.28 13.71
C VAL A 131 2.21 1.78 13.92
N ALA A 132 1.27 2.15 14.78
CA ALA A 132 0.98 3.54 15.12
C ALA A 132 2.24 4.26 15.64
N MET A 133 2.96 3.63 16.58
CA MET A 133 4.22 4.15 17.10
C MET A 133 5.29 4.34 16.00
N LEU A 134 5.43 3.38 15.10
CA LEU A 134 6.43 3.44 14.01
C LEU A 134 6.09 4.51 12.95
N LEU A 135 4.80 4.77 12.71
CA LEU A 135 4.35 5.85 11.82
C LEU A 135 4.65 7.22 12.42
N GLN A 136 4.36 7.42 13.71
CA GLN A 136 4.66 8.67 14.41
C GLN A 136 6.17 8.92 14.51
N ALA A 137 6.98 7.89 14.76
CA ALA A 137 8.44 8.02 14.79
C ALA A 137 9.02 8.42 13.42
N LYS A 138 8.34 8.09 12.32
CA LYS A 138 8.71 8.53 10.97
C LYS A 138 8.42 10.02 10.76
N GLU A 139 7.30 10.50 11.30
CA GLU A 139 6.88 11.92 11.24
C GLU A 139 7.79 12.80 12.11
N ASN A 140 8.20 12.31 13.27
CA ASN A 140 9.02 13.07 14.24
C ASN A 140 10.54 13.02 13.96
N LYS A 141 10.98 12.71 12.73
CA LYS A 141 12.40 12.82 12.41
C LYS A 141 12.85 14.29 12.47
N PRO A 142 13.90 14.63 13.22
CA PRO A 142 14.46 15.98 13.24
C PRO A 142 15.18 16.22 11.91
N GLY A 143 14.47 16.82 10.95
CA GLY A 143 15.02 17.14 9.64
C GLY A 143 14.29 18.23 8.87
N ASP A 144 13.18 18.75 9.39
CA ASP A 144 12.42 19.80 8.69
C ASP A 144 11.71 20.72 9.71
N VAL A 145 12.48 21.48 10.48
CA VAL A 145 11.97 22.69 11.13
C VAL A 145 12.41 23.86 10.26
N THR A 146 11.69 24.11 9.17
CA THR A 146 11.67 25.44 8.58
C THR A 146 11.11 26.39 9.63
N LEU A 147 11.98 27.23 10.19
CA LEU A 147 11.61 28.47 10.88
C LEU A 147 10.67 29.25 9.97
N SER A 148 9.37 29.21 10.26
CA SER A 148 8.41 30.12 9.64
C SER A 148 7.36 30.54 10.65
N ALA A 149 7.49 31.80 11.02
CA ALA A 149 6.47 32.71 11.49
C ALA A 149 5.69 32.34 12.77
N TYR A 150 6.09 32.98 13.88
CA TYR A 150 5.09 33.64 14.72
C TYR A 150 5.37 35.14 14.76
N THR A 151 4.55 35.87 14.02
CA THR A 151 4.50 37.32 13.97
C THR A 151 3.79 37.84 15.22
N ARG A 152 4.45 38.76 15.92
CA ARG A 152 3.95 39.94 16.64
C ARG A 152 2.80 39.74 17.66
N VAL A 153 3.12 39.98 18.94
CA VAL A 153 2.16 40.56 19.89
C VAL A 153 2.69 41.93 20.30
N GLU A 154 2.05 42.98 19.77
CA GLU A 154 2.08 44.30 20.38
C GLU A 154 1.28 44.22 21.68
N THR A 155 1.86 44.66 22.80
CA THR A 155 1.15 45.41 23.86
C THR A 155 2.11 46.01 24.89
N CYS A 156 2.21 47.35 24.85
CA CYS A 156 2.03 48.33 25.95
C CYS A 156 3.05 48.54 27.10
N SER A 157 3.15 49.84 27.46
CA SER A 157 3.60 50.48 28.72
C SER A 157 5.10 50.80 28.84
N ARG A 158 5.56 52.01 29.14
CA ARG A 158 4.99 53.29 29.60
C ARG A 158 5.96 54.42 29.20
#